data_AF-A0A4P5VRU0-F1
#
_entry.id   AF-A0A4P5VRU0-F1
#
_cell.length_a   1.000
_cell.length_b   1.000
_cell.length_c   1.000
_cell.angle_alpha   90.00
_cell.angle_beta   90.00
_cell.angle_gamma   90.00
#
_symmetry.space_group_name_H-M   'P 1'
#
loop_
_entity.id
_entity.type
_entity.pdbx_description
1 polymer ?
#
loop_
_entity_poly.entity_id
_entity_poly.type
_entity_poly.pdbx_seq_one_letter_code
_entity_poly.pdbx_strand_id
1 'polypeptide(L)'
;MSKSTDLSALSDEALVHNELNSQRVLAAHQLRHVTGKLENNSLLGKARREIARAQTEIRRRELANGLVNGALRSAHLGTFKPGALGAGQEAGGGFLKNVLDSNQGAE
;
A
#
# COMPACT_ATOMS: atom_id res chain seq x y z
N MET A 1 17.83 4.49 -6.25
CA MET A 1 16.97 5.24 -5.30
C MET A 1 15.65 5.49 -6.02
N SER A 2 14.56 4.84 -5.61
CA SER A 2 13.23 5.07 -6.23
C SER A 2 12.81 6.51 -5.95
N LYS A 3 12.32 7.20 -6.98
CA LYS A 3 11.81 8.57 -6.91
C LYS A 3 10.75 8.61 -5.81
N SER A 4 11.02 9.34 -4.72
CA SER A 4 10.00 9.53 -3.69
C SER A 4 8.80 10.20 -4.35
N THR A 5 7.68 9.48 -4.47
CA THR A 5 6.43 10.05 -4.97
C THR A 5 6.16 11.32 -4.18
N ASP A 6 6.10 12.46 -4.87
CA ASP A 6 5.81 13.73 -4.23
C ASP A 6 4.35 13.73 -3.80
N LEU A 7 4.13 13.40 -2.53
CA LEU A 7 2.80 13.26 -1.95
C LEU A 7 2.04 14.60 -1.95
N SER A 8 2.76 15.73 -1.97
CA SER A 8 2.16 17.05 -2.01
C SER A 8 1.43 17.34 -3.33
N ALA A 9 1.88 16.72 -4.43
CA ALA A 9 1.31 16.90 -5.76
C ALA A 9 0.12 15.96 -6.05
N LEU A 10 -0.15 14.98 -5.18
CA LEU A 10 -1.26 14.04 -5.37
C LEU A 10 -2.61 14.70 -5.05
N SER A 11 -3.67 14.29 -5.74
CA SER A 11 -5.04 14.58 -5.30
C SER A 11 -5.36 13.87 -3.99
N ASP A 12 -6.37 14.33 -3.25
CA ASP A 12 -6.78 13.71 -1.98
C ASP A 12 -7.14 12.22 -2.17
N GLU A 13 -7.83 11.91 -3.28
CA GLU A 13 -8.13 10.52 -3.67
C GLU A 13 -6.85 9.72 -3.93
N ALA A 14 -5.93 10.24 -4.75
CA ALA A 14 -4.70 9.54 -5.08
C ALA A 14 -3.80 9.33 -3.85
N LEU A 15 -3.84 10.25 -2.89
CA LEU A 15 -3.12 10.15 -1.63
C LEU A 15 -3.67 9.02 -0.74
N VAL A 16 -5.00 8.92 -0.62
CA VAL A 16 -5.67 7.81 0.10
C VAL A 16 -5.39 6.48 -0.61
N HIS A 17 -5.46 6.45 -1.94
CA HIS A 17 -5.16 5.23 -2.70
C HIS A 17 -3.69 4.80 -2.56
N ASN A 18 -2.76 5.75 -2.48
CA ASN A 18 -1.36 5.49 -2.19
C ASN A 18 -1.20 4.82 -0.81
N GLU A 19 -1.84 5.38 0.23
CA GLU A 19 -1.84 4.78 1.58
C GLU A 19 -2.33 3.33 1.54
N LEU A 20 -3.47 3.07 0.91
CA LEU A 20 -4.07 1.74 0.80
C LEU A 20 -3.18 0.78 0.02
N ASN A 21 -2.51 1.24 -1.03
CA ASN A 21 -1.58 0.43 -1.78
C ASN A 21 -0.34 0.06 -0.94
N SER A 22 0.26 1.00 -0.22
CA SER A 22 1.40 0.73 0.66
C SER A 22 1.03 -0.21 1.81
N GLN A 23 -0.21 -0.16 2.32
CA GLN A 23 -0.73 -1.14 3.28
C GLN A 23 -0.78 -2.57 2.70
N ARG A 24 -1.23 -2.73 1.45
CA ARG A 24 -1.23 -4.04 0.76
C ARG A 24 0.19 -4.55 0.53
N VAL A 25 1.11 -3.67 0.11
CA VAL A 25 2.52 -4.01 -0.08
C VAL A 25 3.14 -4.46 1.24
N LEU A 26 2.86 -3.77 2.35
CA LEU A 26 3.31 -4.18 3.67
C LEU A 26 2.79 -5.57 4.05
N ALA A 27 1.50 -5.84 3.84
CA ALA A 27 0.92 -7.15 4.11
C ALA A 27 1.57 -8.26 3.26
N ALA A 28 1.81 -8.00 1.97
CA ALA A 28 2.50 -8.93 1.09
C ALA A 28 3.94 -9.22 1.56
N HIS A 29 4.68 -8.18 1.99
CA HIS A 29 6.01 -8.35 2.55
C HIS A 29 5.99 -9.11 3.88
N GLN A 30 5.00 -8.87 4.74
CA GLN A 30 4.84 -9.62 6.00
C GLN A 30 4.58 -11.10 5.74
N LEU A 31 3.72 -11.44 4.78
CA LEU A 31 3.48 -12.83 4.39
C LEU A 31 4.76 -13.50 3.84
N ARG A 32 5.49 -12.81 2.96
CA ARG A 32 6.78 -13.29 2.46
C ARG A 32 7.81 -13.46 3.57
N HIS A 33 7.82 -12.55 4.55
CA HIS A 33 8.73 -12.62 5.70
C HIS A 33 8.43 -13.84 6.58
N VAL A 34 7.17 -14.06 6.92
CA VAL A 34 6.73 -15.21 7.72
C VAL A 34 7.02 -16.54 7.02
N THR A 35 6.92 -16.58 5.69
CA THR A 35 7.21 -17.79 4.89
C THR A 35 8.69 -17.96 4.52
N GLY A 36 9.59 -17.08 5.01
CA GLY A 36 11.02 -17.12 4.68
C GLY A 36 11.35 -16.76 3.22
N LYS A 37 10.38 -16.26 2.45
CA LYS A 37 10.50 -15.90 1.02
C LYS A 37 10.80 -14.41 0.81
N LEU A 38 11.07 -13.65 1.87
CA LEU A 38 11.45 -12.24 1.77
C LEU A 38 12.97 -12.11 1.74
N GLU A 39 13.52 -11.84 0.57
CA GLU A 39 14.96 -11.65 0.37
C GLU A 39 15.50 -10.38 1.06
N ASN A 40 14.66 -9.36 1.24
CA ASN A 40 15.07 -8.06 1.77
C ASN A 40 14.12 -7.50 2.83
N ASN A 41 14.54 -7.58 4.09
CA ASN A 41 13.77 -7.07 5.24
C ASN A 41 13.60 -5.55 5.26
N SER A 42 14.46 -4.79 4.57
CA SER A 42 14.32 -3.33 4.50
C SER A 42 13.04 -2.89 3.80
N LEU A 43 12.43 -3.77 2.99
CA LEU A 43 11.17 -3.50 2.29
C LEU A 43 10.01 -3.28 3.27
N LEU A 44 9.99 -3.99 4.40
CA LEU A 44 9.02 -3.77 5.48
C LEU A 44 9.14 -2.35 6.04
N GLY A 45 10.38 -1.91 6.32
CA GLY A 45 10.65 -0.57 6.83
C GLY A 45 10.35 0.54 5.83
N LYS A 46 10.55 0.28 4.53
CA LYS A 46 10.14 1.22 3.46
C LYS A 46 8.63 1.38 3.40
N ALA A 47 7.88 0.27 3.32
CA ALA A 47 6.42 0.30 3.26
C ALA A 47 5.81 0.98 4.49
N ARG A 48 6.31 0.70 5.71
CA ARG A 48 5.86 1.40 6.94
C ARG A 48 6.10 2.91 6.89
N ARG A 49 7.26 3.35 6.37
CA ARG A 49 7.56 4.78 6.23
C ARG A 49 6.68 5.46 5.18
N GLU A 50 6.37 4.78 4.09
CA GLU A 50 5.45 5.29 3.07
C GLU A 50 4.05 5.48 3.63
N ILE A 51 3.52 4.51 4.39
CA ILE A 51 2.22 4.63 5.07
C ILE A 51 2.23 5.84 6.01
N ALA A 52 3.25 5.98 6.86
CA ALA A 52 3.34 7.09 7.80
C ALA A 52 3.39 8.47 7.09
N ARG A 53 4.10 8.56 5.96
CA ARG A 53 4.17 9.78 5.15
C ARG A 53 2.82 10.12 4.52
N ALA A 54 2.13 9.14 3.93
CA ALA A 54 0.80 9.33 3.36
C ALA A 54 -0.20 9.78 4.43
N GLN A 55 -0.21 9.12 5.59
CA GLN A 55 -1.08 9.49 6.72
C GLN A 55 -0.80 10.90 7.25
N THR A 56 0.47 11.29 7.31
CA THR A 56 0.85 12.66 7.73
C THR A 56 0.29 13.71 6.78
N GLU A 57 0.41 13.47 5.47
CA GLU A 57 -0.09 14.39 4.46
C GLU A 57 -1.63 14.42 4.43
N ILE A 58 -2.30 13.27 4.55
CA ILE A 58 -3.76 13.19 4.68
C ILE A 58 -4.20 14.02 5.88
N ARG A 59 -3.56 13.82 7.04
CA ARG A 59 -3.92 14.54 8.26
C ARG A 59 -3.68 16.04 8.15
N ARG A 60 -2.59 16.45 7.49
CA ARG A 60 -2.30 17.86 7.19
C ARG A 60 -3.43 18.49 6.37
N ARG A 61 -3.92 17.81 5.34
CA ARG A 61 -5.00 18.31 4.47
C ARG A 61 -6.35 18.33 5.20
N GLU A 62 -6.63 17.32 6.01
CA GLU A 62 -7.82 17.32 6.87
C GLU A 62 -7.83 18.54 7.80
N LEU A 63 -6.71 18.83 8.47
CA LEU A 63 -6.59 20.01 9.34
C LEU A 63 -6.76 21.32 8.57
N ALA A 64 -6.18 21.43 7.37
CA ALA A 64 -6.31 22.62 6.53
C ALA A 64 -7.77 22.87 6.09
N ASN A 65 -8.54 21.81 5.90
CA ASN A 65 -9.95 21.86 5.49
C ASN A 65 -10.94 21.83 6.66
N GLY A 66 -10.46 21.85 7.92
CA GLY A 66 -11.31 21.76 9.11
C GLY A 66 -12.04 20.43 9.27
N LEU A 67 -11.53 19.36 8.67
CA LEU A 67 -12.11 18.03 8.68
C LEU A 67 -11.70 17.21 9.92
N VAL A 68 -12.58 16.30 10.34
CA VAL A 68 -12.28 15.31 11.36
C VAL A 68 -11.25 14.30 10.88
N ASN A 69 -10.54 13.66 11.82
CA ASN A 69 -9.54 12.65 11.50
C ASN A 69 -10.16 11.48 10.73
N GLY A 70 -9.58 11.14 9.58
CA GLY A 70 -10.02 10.04 8.73
C GLY A 70 -11.17 10.38 7.79
N ALA A 71 -11.60 11.64 7.72
CA ALA A 71 -12.65 12.09 6.80
C ALA A 71 -12.27 11.81 5.34
N LEU A 72 -11.05 12.18 4.93
CA LEU A 72 -10.60 11.96 3.54
C LEU A 72 -10.51 10.47 3.21
N ARG A 73 -10.02 9.68 4.17
CA ARG A 73 -9.96 8.23 4.02
C ARG A 73 -11.35 7.64 3.85
N SER A 74 -12.32 8.01 4.68
CA SER A 74 -13.70 7.51 4.57
C SER A 74 -14.36 7.88 3.24
N ALA A 75 -14.07 9.08 2.71
CA ALA A 75 -14.63 9.56 1.45
C ALA A 75 -14.11 8.78 0.23
N HIS A 76 -12.82 8.43 0.23
CA HIS A 76 -12.15 7.82 -0.95
C HIS A 76 -11.86 6.32 -0.82
N LEU A 77 -12.16 5.71 0.34
CA LEU A 77 -11.96 4.27 0.55
C LEU A 77 -12.76 3.43 -0.45
N GLY A 78 -14.01 3.82 -0.74
CA GLY A 78 -14.90 3.09 -1.63
C GLY A 78 -14.51 3.16 -3.11
N THR A 79 -13.71 4.14 -3.51
CA THR A 79 -13.26 4.29 -4.90
C THR A 79 -11.97 3.54 -5.20
N PHE A 80 -11.30 3.02 -4.16
CA PHE A 80 -10.04 2.32 -4.31
C PHE A 80 -10.21 0.99 -5.05
N LYS A 81 -9.54 0.89 -6.21
CA LYS A 81 -9.45 -0.34 -7.00
C LYS A 81 -8.02 -0.89 -6.90
N PRO A 82 -7.80 -2.00 -6.17
CA PRO A 82 -6.47 -2.57 -6.05
C PRO A 82 -5.96 -3.03 -7.43
N GLY A 83 -4.79 -2.51 -7.83
CA GLY A 83 -4.15 -2.81 -9.13
C GLY A 83 -4.37 -1.78 -10.24
N ALA A 84 -5.17 -0.72 -10.01
CA ALA A 84 -5.36 0.35 -11.00
C ALA A 84 -4.22 1.39 -11.02
N LEU A 85 -3.54 1.60 -9.88
CA LEU A 85 -2.37 2.46 -9.76
C LEU A 85 -1.10 1.60 -9.93
N GLY A 86 -0.71 1.40 -11.19
CA GLY A 86 0.53 0.71 -11.54
C GLY A 86 0.28 -0.63 -12.22
N ALA A 87 -0.03 -0.57 -13.52
CA ALA A 87 0.30 -1.63 -14.47
C ALA A 87 1.84 -1.69 -14.64
N GLY A 88 2.51 -2.01 -13.54
CA GLY A 88 3.93 -2.25 -13.42
C GLY A 88 4.07 -3.43 -12.48
N GLN A 89 3.96 -4.62 -13.08
CA GLN A 89 4.43 -5.92 -12.60
C GLN A 89 4.27 -6.21 -11.09
N GLU A 90 3.36 -7.14 -10.80
CA GLU A 90 3.17 -7.85 -9.53
C GLU A 90 2.49 -7.08 -8.38
N ALA A 91 1.16 -7.12 -8.33
CA ALA A 91 0.42 -7.43 -7.09
C ALA A 91 -1.09 -7.40 -7.35
N GLY A 92 -1.78 -8.50 -7.00
CA GLY A 92 -3.22 -8.44 -6.80
C GLY A 92 -3.95 -9.77 -6.91
N GLY A 93 -3.88 -10.41 -8.08
CA GLY A 93 -4.61 -11.66 -8.36
C GLY A 93 -3.74 -12.90 -8.53
N GLY A 94 -2.52 -12.76 -9.04
CA GLY A 94 -1.61 -13.90 -9.31
C GLY A 94 -0.78 -14.38 -8.11
N PHE A 95 -0.52 -13.51 -7.13
CA PHE A 95 0.34 -13.83 -5.99
C PHE A 95 -0.29 -14.90 -5.07
N LEU A 96 -1.59 -14.79 -4.77
CA LEU A 96 -2.28 -15.78 -3.94
C LEU A 96 -2.43 -17.13 -4.66
N LYS A 97 -2.60 -17.11 -5.99
CA LYS A 97 -2.63 -18.32 -6.81
C LYS A 97 -1.31 -19.08 -6.71
N ASN A 98 -0.17 -18.40 -6.89
CA ASN A 98 1.13 -19.06 -6.89
C ASN A 98 1.56 -19.54 -5.48
N VAL A 99 1.15 -18.86 -4.41
CA VAL A 99 1.41 -19.30 -3.03
C VAL A 99 0.57 -20.52 -2.67
N LEU A 100 -0.69 -20.60 -3.13
CA LEU A 100 -1.57 -21.75 -2.91
C LEU A 100 -1.10 -22.97 -3.72
N ASP A 101 -0.74 -22.76 -4.98
CA ASP A 101 -0.29 -23.82 -5.91
C ASP A 101 1.02 -24.48 -5.43
N SER A 102 1.93 -23.70 -4.84
CA SER A 102 3.20 -24.22 -4.27
C SER A 102 3.00 -25.14 -3.05
N ASN A 103 1.81 -25.14 -2.43
CA ASN A 103 1.52 -25.89 -1.20
C ASN A 103 0.63 -27.11 -1.43
N GLN A 104 0.19 -27.37 -2.68
CA GLN A 104 -0.68 -28.49 -3.03
C GLN A 104 0.05 -29.67 -3.69
N GLY A 105 1.38 -29.59 -3.88
CA GLY A 105 2.19 -30.61 -4.55
C GLY A 105 3.03 -31.51 -3.64
N ALA A 106 2.68 -31.64 -2.36
CA ALA A 106 3.38 -32.51 -1.41
C ALA A 106 2.46 -33.65 -0.93
N GLU A 107 2.12 -34.56 -1.84
CA GLU A 107 1.66 -35.93 -1.54
C GLU A 107 2.41 -36.93 -2.43
#